data_AF-N1ZZ10-F1
#
_entry.id   AF-N1ZZ10-F1
#
_cell.length_a   1.000
_cell.length_b   1.000
_cell.length_c   1.000
_cell.angle_alpha   90.00
_cell.angle_beta   90.00
_cell.angle_gamma   90.00
#
_symmetry.space_group_name_H-M   'P 1'
#
loop_
_entity.id
_entity.type
_entity.pdbx_description
1 polymer ?
#
loop_
_entity_poly.entity_id
_entity_poly.type
_entity_poly.pdbx_seq_one_letter_code
_entity_poly.pdbx_strand_id
1 'polypeptide(L)'
;FLGIKMRLTKKKNKLVVQSRVSEKAVKRIKTEAKQKIKNIARPPKGMTEARAILNYNAFVMGEHNYYQMATGVSLDFRDIGYEVTRTMKRLGDRLKKEPKDNIGGAVVDRYSSSKLMRYIKNLPVAPISYVRTKAPMCKKRSIQKYTPEGRAEIHENLGFDTKMLRALLRQEVHEQSAAYADNRLSLFCAQYGKCAVTGQVFESLGDIHCHHKLPKNRGGRDNYQNLIIVRESVHILIHATSESTIAKHLSELSLNKRQLAKLNKLRKEAGNPPVSA
;
A
#
# COMPACT_ATOMS: atom_id res chain seq x y z
N PHE A 1 -2.91 -25.91 18.08
CA PHE A 1 -1.69 -25.63 17.29
C PHE A 1 -1.77 -24.20 16.74
N LEU A 2 -0.79 -23.34 17.04
CA LEU A 2 -0.69 -21.95 16.53
C LEU A 2 -2.00 -21.14 16.60
N GLY A 3 -2.74 -21.27 17.71
CA GLY A 3 -4.00 -20.54 17.91
C GLY A 3 -5.24 -21.18 17.28
N ILE A 4 -5.11 -22.29 16.54
CA ILE A 4 -6.22 -23.09 16.00
C ILE A 4 -6.37 -24.41 16.77
N LYS A 5 -7.61 -24.77 17.08
CA LYS A 5 -7.98 -26.09 17.58
C LYS A 5 -8.64 -26.91 16.47
N MET A 6 -8.30 -28.18 16.41
CA MET A 6 -8.76 -29.10 15.37
C MET A 6 -9.41 -30.31 16.06
N ARG A 7 -10.52 -30.78 15.49
CA ARG A 7 -11.28 -31.94 15.96
C ARG A 7 -11.73 -32.74 14.76
N LEU A 8 -11.70 -34.06 14.87
CA LEU A 8 -12.35 -34.94 13.89
C LEU A 8 -13.85 -35.01 14.20
N THR A 9 -14.68 -34.75 13.20
CA THR A 9 -16.15 -34.75 13.34
C THR A 9 -16.76 -35.57 12.21
N LYS A 10 -17.78 -36.37 12.54
CA LYS A 10 -18.57 -37.11 11.53
C LYS A 10 -19.49 -36.13 10.79
N LYS A 11 -19.39 -36.10 9.47
CA LYS A 11 -20.27 -35.34 8.56
C LYS A 11 -20.90 -36.32 7.57
N LYS A 12 -22.17 -36.67 7.80
CA LYS A 12 -22.87 -37.75 7.10
C LYS A 12 -22.05 -39.06 7.22
N ASN A 13 -21.65 -39.64 6.09
CA ASN A 13 -20.90 -40.90 6.02
C ASN A 13 -19.37 -40.71 6.00
N LYS A 14 -18.86 -39.48 6.20
CA LYS A 14 -17.42 -39.18 6.15
C LYS A 14 -16.92 -38.56 7.46
N LEU A 15 -15.67 -38.81 7.81
CA LEU A 15 -14.97 -38.09 8.88
C LEU A 15 -14.27 -36.87 8.28
N VAL A 16 -14.51 -35.70 8.85
CA VAL A 16 -13.92 -34.42 8.39
C VAL A 16 -13.24 -33.72 9.55
N VAL A 17 -12.13 -33.03 9.26
CA VAL A 17 -11.47 -32.17 10.24
C VAL A 17 -12.24 -30.86 10.34
N GLN A 18 -12.71 -30.55 11.55
CA GLN A 18 -13.26 -29.25 11.90
C GLN A 18 -12.20 -28.45 12.67
N SER A 19 -11.81 -27.31 12.12
CA SER A 19 -10.92 -26.34 12.74
C SER A 19 -11.67 -25.10 13.23
N ARG A 20 -11.32 -24.65 14.44
CA ARG A 20 -11.87 -23.49 15.15
C ARG A 20 -10.75 -22.64 15.74
N VAL A 21 -11.02 -21.38 16.03
CA VAL A 21 -10.11 -20.52 16.80
C VAL A 21 -10.02 -21.06 18.23
N SER A 22 -8.81 -21.15 18.77
CA SER A 22 -8.59 -21.61 20.15
C SER A 22 -9.19 -20.62 21.16
N GLU A 23 -9.65 -21.11 22.31
CA GLU A 23 -10.25 -20.26 23.34
C GLU A 23 -9.30 -19.18 23.85
N LYS A 24 -8.01 -19.50 23.97
CA LYS A 24 -6.97 -18.51 24.32
C LYS A 24 -6.91 -17.39 23.28
N ALA A 25 -6.93 -17.73 21.98
CA ALA A 25 -6.93 -16.74 20.91
C ALA A 25 -8.24 -15.94 20.88
N VAL A 26 -9.40 -16.59 21.03
CA VAL A 26 -10.70 -15.90 21.12
C VAL A 26 -10.69 -14.88 22.27
N LYS A 27 -10.23 -15.26 23.46
CA LYS A 27 -10.11 -14.35 24.62
C LYS A 27 -9.20 -13.16 24.31
N ARG A 28 -8.02 -13.39 23.73
CA ARG A 28 -7.08 -12.34 23.31
C ARG A 28 -7.73 -11.37 22.31
N ILE A 29 -8.32 -11.90 21.23
CA ILE A 29 -8.96 -11.10 20.17
C ILE A 29 -10.08 -10.23 20.77
N LYS A 30 -10.91 -10.80 21.64
CA LYS A 30 -11.97 -10.05 22.35
C LYS A 30 -11.39 -8.90 23.16
N THR A 31 -10.38 -9.16 24.00
CA THR A 31 -9.76 -8.14 24.85
C THR A 31 -9.14 -7.01 24.02
N GLU A 32 -8.36 -7.36 22.99
CA GLU A 32 -7.72 -6.39 22.11
C GLU A 32 -8.74 -5.58 21.29
N ALA A 33 -9.76 -6.23 20.73
CA ALA A 33 -10.83 -5.56 19.99
C ALA A 33 -11.56 -4.53 20.88
N LYS A 34 -11.95 -4.95 22.09
CA LYS A 34 -12.61 -4.07 23.07
C LYS A 34 -11.71 -2.88 23.43
N GLN A 35 -10.41 -3.12 23.66
CA GLN A 35 -9.48 -2.05 23.99
C GLN A 35 -9.30 -1.06 22.83
N LYS A 36 -9.14 -1.55 21.60
CA LYS A 36 -9.02 -0.68 20.41
C LYS A 36 -10.28 0.16 20.19
N ILE A 37 -11.47 -0.37 20.45
CA ILE A 37 -12.72 0.41 20.39
C ILE A 37 -12.77 1.46 21.51
N LYS A 38 -12.32 1.14 22.73
CA LYS A 38 -12.19 2.15 23.80
C LYS A 38 -11.24 3.28 23.38
N ASN A 39 -10.14 2.95 22.69
CA ASN A 39 -9.21 3.95 22.16
C ASN A 39 -9.83 4.79 21.03
N ILE A 40 -10.77 4.25 20.25
CA ILE A 40 -11.54 5.06 19.28
C ILE A 40 -12.49 6.02 20.02
N ALA A 41 -13.15 5.54 21.09
CA ALA A 41 -14.06 6.37 21.88
C ALA A 41 -13.33 7.49 22.63
N ARG A 42 -12.17 7.18 23.21
CA ARG A 42 -11.29 8.09 23.95
C ARG A 42 -9.82 7.83 23.57
N PRO A 43 -9.30 8.54 22.55
CA PRO A 43 -7.93 8.34 22.09
C PRO A 43 -6.89 8.68 23.17
N PRO A 44 -5.82 7.86 23.32
CA PRO A 44 -4.72 8.17 24.24
C PRO A 44 -3.92 9.40 23.77
N LYS A 45 -3.17 10.02 24.69
CA LYS A 45 -2.35 11.21 24.40
C LYS A 45 -1.44 10.97 23.18
N GLY A 46 -1.49 11.88 22.22
CA GLY A 46 -0.72 11.78 20.96
C GLY A 46 -1.33 10.90 19.87
N MET A 47 -2.49 10.28 20.10
CA MET A 47 -3.20 9.50 19.09
C MET A 47 -4.47 10.23 18.64
N THR A 48 -4.62 10.42 17.33
CA THR A 48 -5.87 10.94 16.76
C THR A 48 -6.93 9.82 16.67
N GLU A 49 -8.19 10.21 16.69
CA GLU A 49 -9.33 9.32 16.44
C GLU A 49 -9.19 8.57 15.10
N ALA A 50 -8.75 9.26 14.05
CA ALA A 50 -8.50 8.66 12.76
C ALA A 50 -7.44 7.56 12.84
N ARG A 51 -6.33 7.81 13.56
CA ARG A 51 -5.28 6.81 13.78
C ARG A 51 -5.78 5.62 14.60
N ALA A 52 -6.63 5.86 15.60
CA ALA A 52 -7.25 4.79 16.39
C ALA A 52 -8.15 3.88 15.53
N ILE A 53 -8.92 4.47 14.60
CA ILE A 53 -9.76 3.72 13.65
C ILE A 53 -8.89 2.89 12.70
N LEU A 54 -7.84 3.48 12.12
CA LEU A 54 -6.90 2.75 11.26
C LEU A 54 -6.25 1.57 12.00
N ASN A 55 -5.85 1.76 13.26
CA ASN A 55 -5.27 0.71 14.10
C ASN A 55 -6.27 -0.41 14.41
N TYR A 56 -7.56 -0.09 14.57
CA TYR A 56 -8.62 -1.08 14.72
C TYR A 56 -8.82 -1.88 13.43
N ASN A 57 -8.90 -1.19 12.28
CA ASN A 57 -9.10 -1.83 10.98
C ASN A 57 -7.95 -2.76 10.62
N ALA A 58 -6.70 -2.31 10.83
CA ALA A 58 -5.51 -3.13 10.59
C ALA A 58 -5.53 -4.40 11.46
N PHE A 59 -5.93 -4.27 12.73
CA PHE A 59 -6.10 -5.40 13.63
C PHE A 59 -7.17 -6.39 13.12
N VAL A 60 -8.38 -5.91 12.81
CA VAL A 60 -9.47 -6.77 12.31
C VAL A 60 -9.04 -7.50 11.04
N MET A 61 -8.46 -6.79 10.08
CA MET A 61 -7.94 -7.38 8.85
C MET A 61 -6.86 -8.42 9.10
N GLY A 62 -5.95 -8.18 10.05
CA GLY A 62 -4.90 -9.12 10.44
C GLY A 62 -5.47 -10.41 11.03
N GLU A 63 -6.39 -10.28 11.97
CA GLU A 63 -7.07 -11.42 12.60
C GLU A 63 -7.89 -12.22 11.58
N HIS A 64 -8.61 -11.54 10.68
CA HIS A 64 -9.31 -12.21 9.57
C HIS A 64 -8.35 -12.93 8.64
N ASN A 65 -7.26 -12.27 8.24
CA ASN A 65 -6.27 -12.85 7.33
C ASN A 65 -5.64 -14.11 7.88
N TYR A 66 -5.34 -14.13 9.18
CA TYR A 66 -4.74 -15.26 9.85
C TYR A 66 -5.77 -16.39 10.08
N TYR A 67 -6.91 -16.09 10.69
CA TYR A 67 -7.86 -17.12 11.11
C TYR A 67 -8.84 -17.58 10.04
N GLN A 68 -8.91 -16.94 8.86
CA GLN A 68 -9.77 -17.39 7.75
C GLN A 68 -9.46 -18.82 7.29
N MET A 69 -8.30 -19.39 7.63
CA MET A 69 -8.00 -20.80 7.36
C MET A 69 -8.83 -21.78 8.21
N ALA A 70 -9.45 -21.32 9.31
CA ALA A 70 -10.29 -22.16 10.14
C ALA A 70 -11.67 -22.37 9.53
N THR A 71 -12.12 -23.63 9.48
CA THR A 71 -13.40 -24.03 8.88
C THR A 71 -14.62 -23.45 9.57
N GLY A 72 -14.55 -23.19 10.89
CA GLY A 72 -15.63 -22.57 11.66
C GLY A 72 -15.34 -21.12 12.06
N VAL A 73 -14.45 -20.41 11.35
CA VAL A 73 -14.04 -19.04 11.68
C VAL A 73 -15.22 -18.08 11.77
N SER A 74 -16.22 -18.21 10.90
CA SER A 74 -17.40 -17.33 10.88
C SER A 74 -18.22 -17.45 12.16
N LEU A 75 -18.30 -18.64 12.76
CA LEU A 75 -18.98 -18.87 14.02
C LEU A 75 -18.21 -18.25 15.18
N ASP A 76 -16.90 -18.48 15.24
CA ASP A 76 -16.03 -17.93 16.29
C ASP A 76 -16.04 -16.39 16.29
N PHE A 77 -15.91 -15.77 15.10
CA PHE A 77 -15.92 -14.31 14.97
C PHE A 77 -17.31 -13.69 15.13
N ARG A 78 -18.39 -14.44 14.89
CA ARG A 78 -19.75 -14.00 15.26
C ARG A 78 -19.88 -13.85 16.77
N ASP A 79 -19.38 -14.81 17.54
CA ASP A 79 -19.42 -14.78 19.00
C ASP A 79 -18.52 -13.67 19.57
N ILE A 80 -17.34 -13.46 18.98
CA ILE A 80 -16.47 -12.31 19.27
C ILE A 80 -17.22 -11.00 18.99
N GLY A 81 -17.81 -10.90 17.80
CA GLY A 81 -18.55 -9.73 17.35
C GLY A 81 -19.70 -9.35 18.27
N TYR A 82 -20.49 -10.31 18.73
CA TYR A 82 -21.61 -10.07 19.65
C TYR A 82 -21.17 -9.31 20.91
N GLU A 83 -20.06 -9.73 21.54
CA GLU A 83 -19.51 -9.02 22.70
C GLU A 83 -18.88 -7.67 22.36
N VAL A 84 -18.20 -7.61 21.22
CA VAL A 84 -17.53 -6.40 20.74
C VAL A 84 -18.56 -5.31 20.42
N THR A 85 -19.69 -5.65 19.81
CA THR A 85 -20.79 -4.73 19.51
C THR A 85 -21.33 -4.04 20.75
N ARG A 86 -21.37 -4.72 21.91
CA ARG A 86 -21.75 -4.07 23.19
C ARG A 86 -20.80 -2.94 23.57
N THR A 87 -19.50 -3.08 23.25
CA THR A 87 -18.51 -2.02 23.49
C THR A 87 -18.60 -0.93 22.42
N MET A 88 -18.91 -1.28 21.17
CA MET A 88 -19.12 -0.31 20.09
C MET A 88 -20.32 0.61 20.36
N LYS A 89 -21.32 0.20 21.13
CA LYS A 89 -22.43 1.08 21.56
C LYS A 89 -21.94 2.36 22.26
N ARG A 90 -20.75 2.35 22.87
CA ARG A 90 -20.12 3.54 23.49
C ARG A 90 -19.79 4.65 22.48
N LEU A 91 -19.68 4.30 21.20
CA LEU A 91 -19.47 5.26 20.13
C LEU A 91 -20.77 5.98 19.75
N GLY A 92 -21.93 5.46 20.18
CA GLY A 92 -23.24 6.09 20.04
C GLY A 92 -23.57 6.50 18.61
N ASP A 93 -24.14 7.69 18.47
CA ASP A 93 -24.63 8.23 17.19
C ASP A 93 -23.52 8.57 16.19
N ARG A 94 -22.25 8.47 16.61
CA ARG A 94 -21.09 8.70 15.77
C ARG A 94 -20.90 7.59 14.74
N LEU A 95 -21.40 6.37 15.02
CA LEU A 95 -21.39 5.26 14.07
C LEU A 95 -22.56 5.40 13.09
N LYS A 96 -22.25 5.75 11.84
CA LYS A 96 -23.20 5.82 10.75
C LYS A 96 -23.18 4.55 9.90
N LYS A 97 -24.30 4.23 9.26
CA LYS A 97 -24.40 3.08 8.33
C LYS A 97 -23.75 3.36 6.98
N GLU A 98 -23.75 4.62 6.57
CA GLU A 98 -23.24 5.08 5.29
C GLU A 98 -22.25 6.23 5.53
N PRO A 99 -21.22 6.36 4.68
CA PRO A 99 -20.34 7.53 4.69
C PRO A 99 -21.06 8.75 4.10
N LYS A 100 -20.56 9.95 4.36
CA LYS A 100 -21.10 11.17 3.73
C LYS A 100 -20.62 11.32 2.29
N ASP A 101 -19.37 10.94 2.04
CA ASP A 101 -18.71 11.04 0.73
C ASP A 101 -18.43 9.65 0.15
N ASN A 102 -18.21 9.60 -1.16
CA ASN A 102 -17.74 8.37 -1.82
C ASN A 102 -16.30 8.08 -1.38
N ILE A 103 -16.10 6.97 -0.68
CA ILE A 103 -14.82 6.59 -0.09
C ILE A 103 -14.37 5.23 -0.61
N GLY A 104 -13.10 5.16 -1.03
CA GLY A 104 -12.46 3.92 -1.44
C GLY A 104 -11.44 3.41 -0.42
N GLY A 105 -10.79 2.30 -0.76
CA GLY A 105 -9.63 1.78 -0.05
C GLY A 105 -9.87 0.39 0.53
N ALA A 106 -8.77 -0.25 0.95
CA ALA A 106 -8.73 -1.69 1.24
C ALA A 106 -9.80 -2.20 2.21
N VAL A 107 -10.24 -1.38 3.17
CA VAL A 107 -11.32 -1.73 4.10
C VAL A 107 -12.68 -1.71 3.40
N VAL A 108 -12.98 -0.66 2.62
CA VAL A 108 -14.23 -0.57 1.87
C VAL A 108 -14.30 -1.69 0.84
N ASP A 109 -13.23 -1.89 0.06
CA ASP A 109 -13.17 -2.91 -0.99
C ASP A 109 -13.43 -4.32 -0.43
N ARG A 110 -12.93 -4.60 0.78
CA ARG A 110 -13.06 -5.90 1.42
C ARG A 110 -14.40 -6.13 2.12
N TYR A 111 -15.00 -5.08 2.70
CA TYR A 111 -16.13 -5.21 3.62
C TYR A 111 -17.41 -4.52 3.15
N SER A 112 -17.43 -3.89 1.97
CA SER A 112 -18.58 -3.15 1.41
C SER A 112 -19.89 -3.95 1.37
N SER A 113 -19.81 -5.26 1.12
CA SER A 113 -20.98 -6.16 1.08
C SER A 113 -21.52 -6.55 2.46
N SER A 114 -20.87 -6.11 3.55
CA SER A 114 -21.31 -6.39 4.92
C SER A 114 -22.33 -5.37 5.41
N LYS A 115 -23.52 -5.85 5.82
CA LYS A 115 -24.53 -5.03 6.53
C LYS A 115 -24.05 -4.51 7.89
N LEU A 116 -22.95 -5.07 8.42
CA LEU A 116 -22.33 -4.66 9.68
C LEU A 116 -21.30 -3.55 9.51
N MET A 117 -21.01 -3.14 8.26
CA MET A 117 -20.12 -2.03 7.97
C MET A 117 -20.64 -0.74 8.60
N ARG A 118 -19.76 0.02 9.26
CA ARG A 118 -20.09 1.30 9.89
C ARG A 118 -19.02 2.32 9.59
N TYR A 119 -19.36 3.59 9.73
CA TYR A 119 -18.50 4.72 9.44
C TYR A 119 -18.50 5.69 10.60
N ILE A 120 -17.35 6.29 10.89
CA ILE A 120 -17.24 7.45 11.78
C ILE A 120 -16.72 8.58 10.90
N LYS A 121 -17.56 9.62 10.70
CA LYS A 121 -17.34 10.63 9.67
C LYS A 121 -17.27 9.94 8.30
N ASN A 122 -16.10 9.89 7.66
CA ASN A 122 -15.84 9.19 6.40
C ASN A 122 -14.80 8.08 6.54
N LEU A 123 -14.54 7.61 7.76
CA LEU A 123 -13.59 6.52 8.00
C LEU A 123 -14.36 5.21 8.22
N PRO A 124 -14.08 4.17 7.42
CA PRO A 124 -14.72 2.87 7.59
C PRO A 124 -14.25 2.21 8.90
N VAL A 125 -15.14 1.50 9.57
CA VAL A 125 -14.85 0.68 10.76
C VAL A 125 -15.12 -0.79 10.44
N ALA A 126 -14.06 -1.57 10.27
CA ALA A 126 -14.12 -2.94 9.77
C ALA A 126 -15.00 -3.85 10.66
N PRO A 127 -15.99 -4.57 10.11
CA PRO A 127 -16.85 -5.45 10.88
C PRO A 127 -16.11 -6.72 11.29
N ILE A 128 -15.80 -6.86 12.58
CA ILE A 128 -15.06 -8.02 13.11
C ILE A 128 -15.75 -9.36 12.84
N SER A 129 -17.09 -9.41 12.78
CA SER A 129 -17.82 -10.66 12.52
C SER A 129 -17.80 -11.10 11.05
N TYR A 130 -17.37 -10.24 10.13
CA TYR A 130 -17.50 -10.47 8.69
C TYR A 130 -16.24 -11.17 8.14
N VAL A 131 -16.11 -12.45 8.46
CA VAL A 131 -15.02 -13.29 7.97
C VAL A 131 -15.57 -14.56 7.35
N ARG A 132 -15.01 -14.93 6.20
CA ARG A 132 -15.32 -16.16 5.49
C ARG A 132 -14.12 -17.09 5.54
N THR A 133 -14.39 -18.39 5.67
CA THR A 133 -13.33 -19.38 5.54
C THR A 133 -12.75 -19.33 4.13
N LYS A 134 -11.41 -19.32 4.05
CA LYS A 134 -10.65 -19.49 2.81
C LYS A 134 -9.67 -20.64 3.02
N ALA A 135 -9.75 -21.66 2.18
CA ALA A 135 -8.84 -22.80 2.27
C ALA A 135 -7.39 -22.33 2.12
N PRO A 136 -6.47 -22.72 3.03
CA PRO A 136 -5.07 -22.42 2.86
C PRO A 136 -4.55 -23.27 1.69
N MET A 137 -4.22 -22.61 0.58
CA MET A 137 -3.60 -23.27 -0.56
C MET A 137 -2.12 -23.49 -0.25
N CYS A 138 -1.59 -24.66 -0.60
CA CYS A 138 -0.16 -24.89 -0.56
C CYS A 138 0.55 -23.86 -1.44
N LYS A 139 1.72 -23.39 -1.00
CA LYS A 139 2.59 -22.60 -1.87
C LYS A 139 2.94 -23.43 -3.10
N LYS A 140 3.04 -22.76 -4.26
CA LYS A 140 3.52 -23.40 -5.49
C LYS A 140 4.90 -23.99 -5.21
N ARG A 141 5.11 -25.27 -5.54
CA ARG A 141 6.35 -25.99 -5.21
C ARG A 141 7.58 -25.38 -5.88
N SER A 142 7.39 -24.72 -7.03
CA SER A 142 8.45 -24.03 -7.76
C SER A 142 8.98 -22.81 -6.99
N ILE A 143 8.18 -22.17 -6.14
CA ILE A 143 8.62 -21.06 -5.27
C ILE A 143 9.43 -21.64 -4.10
N GLN A 144 10.75 -21.70 -4.29
CA GLN A 144 11.70 -22.26 -3.34
C GLN A 144 12.91 -21.35 -3.14
N LYS A 145 13.22 -21.00 -1.89
CA LYS A 145 14.30 -20.05 -1.54
C LYS A 145 15.70 -20.62 -1.75
N TYR A 146 15.83 -21.94 -1.68
CA TYR A 146 17.12 -22.63 -1.70
C TYR A 146 17.62 -22.92 -3.12
N THR A 147 16.74 -23.01 -4.11
CA THR A 147 17.07 -23.27 -5.52
C THR A 147 17.18 -21.97 -6.32
N PRO A 148 18.14 -21.83 -7.26
CA PRO A 148 18.23 -20.67 -8.15
C PRO A 148 16.94 -20.40 -8.93
N GLU A 149 16.27 -21.42 -9.44
CA GLU A 149 15.05 -21.34 -10.24
C GLU A 149 13.89 -20.83 -9.38
N GLY A 150 13.73 -21.41 -8.18
CA GLY A 150 12.73 -20.94 -7.23
C GLY A 150 12.99 -19.55 -6.68
N ARG A 151 14.25 -19.13 -6.56
CA ARG A 151 14.60 -17.72 -6.27
C ARG A 151 14.27 -16.82 -7.44
N ALA A 152 14.51 -17.24 -8.68
CA ALA A 152 14.14 -16.48 -9.86
C ALA A 152 12.63 -16.20 -9.87
N GLU A 153 11.78 -17.18 -9.57
CA GLU A 153 10.32 -16.97 -9.47
C GLU A 153 9.91 -16.06 -8.28
N ILE A 154 10.63 -16.11 -7.16
CA ILE A 154 10.43 -15.16 -6.04
C ILE A 154 10.77 -13.73 -6.48
N HIS A 155 11.84 -13.59 -7.27
CA HIS A 155 12.41 -12.32 -7.70
C HIS A 155 11.91 -11.86 -9.09
N GLU A 156 11.09 -12.64 -9.78
CA GLU A 156 10.46 -12.29 -11.07
C GLU A 156 9.57 -11.05 -10.92
N ASN A 157 9.03 -10.83 -9.71
CA ASN A 157 8.28 -9.63 -9.35
C ASN A 157 9.15 -8.36 -9.17
N LEU A 158 10.47 -8.47 -9.13
CA LEU A 158 11.38 -7.32 -9.17
C LEU A 158 11.66 -7.02 -10.65
N GLY A 159 10.68 -6.41 -11.33
CA GLY A 159 10.74 -6.12 -12.77
C GLY A 159 11.75 -5.04 -13.19
N PHE A 160 12.90 -4.94 -12.52
CA PHE A 160 13.97 -3.97 -12.79
C PHE A 160 15.35 -4.49 -12.37
N ASP A 161 16.40 -3.96 -12.99
CA ASP A 161 17.77 -4.41 -12.75
C ASP A 161 18.26 -4.04 -11.34
N THR A 162 18.51 -5.06 -10.53
CA THR A 162 19.02 -4.92 -9.16
C THR A 162 20.48 -4.43 -9.11
N LYS A 163 21.27 -4.60 -10.19
CA LYS A 163 22.63 -4.05 -10.28
C LYS A 163 22.57 -2.53 -10.31
N MET A 164 21.69 -1.96 -11.14
CA MET A 164 21.46 -0.52 -11.22
C MET A 164 21.02 0.05 -9.88
N LEU A 165 20.09 -0.61 -9.17
CA LEU A 165 19.67 -0.19 -7.83
C LEU A 165 20.85 -0.18 -6.83
N ARG A 166 21.69 -1.22 -6.83
CA ARG A 166 22.87 -1.27 -5.95
C ARG A 166 23.88 -0.18 -6.29
N ALA A 167 24.06 0.11 -7.57
CA ALA A 167 24.96 1.15 -8.01
C ALA A 167 24.40 2.55 -7.61
N LEU A 168 23.09 2.73 -7.71
CA LEU A 168 22.37 3.94 -7.27
C LEU A 168 22.49 4.17 -5.75
N LEU A 169 22.45 3.08 -4.97
CA LEU A 169 22.63 3.09 -3.52
C LEU A 169 24.05 3.50 -3.10
N ARG A 170 25.07 3.12 -3.87
CA ARG A 170 26.47 3.44 -3.58
C ARG A 170 26.88 4.84 -4.05
N GLN A 171 26.07 5.49 -4.87
CA GLN A 171 26.35 6.83 -5.34
C GLN A 171 26.23 7.83 -4.18
N GLU A 172 27.32 8.53 -3.89
CA GLU A 172 27.29 9.63 -2.93
C GLU A 172 26.51 10.81 -3.53
N VAL A 173 25.52 11.29 -2.79
CA VAL A 173 24.71 12.44 -3.19
C VAL A 173 25.10 13.62 -2.30
N HIS A 174 26.20 14.27 -2.67
CA HIS A 174 26.66 15.48 -1.98
C HIS A 174 25.60 16.59 -2.12
N GLU A 175 25.47 17.45 -1.11
CA GLU A 175 24.55 18.60 -1.07
C GLU A 175 23.04 18.29 -1.05
N GLN A 176 22.65 17.02 -0.90
CA GLN A 176 21.24 16.62 -0.74
C GLN A 176 20.96 16.06 0.66
N SER A 177 19.69 16.10 1.07
CA SER A 177 19.29 15.56 2.37
C SER A 177 19.25 14.03 2.38
N ALA A 178 19.35 13.43 3.58
CA ALA A 178 19.11 11.99 3.74
C ALA A 178 17.73 11.56 3.22
N ALA A 179 16.71 12.42 3.36
CA ALA A 179 15.38 12.17 2.83
C ALA A 179 15.36 12.12 1.30
N TYR A 180 16.14 12.97 0.62
CA TYR A 180 16.28 12.92 -0.83
C TYR A 180 16.90 11.60 -1.29
N ALA A 181 17.98 11.16 -0.64
CA ALA A 181 18.66 9.91 -0.98
C ALA A 181 17.74 8.68 -0.82
N ASP A 182 17.02 8.58 0.31
CA ASP A 182 16.08 7.48 0.57
C ASP A 182 14.88 7.48 -0.39
N ASN A 183 14.30 8.66 -0.64
CA ASN A 183 13.17 8.80 -1.56
C ASN A 183 13.58 8.55 -3.01
N ARG A 184 14.81 8.91 -3.42
CA ARG A 184 15.35 8.60 -4.75
C ARG A 184 15.41 7.09 -5.01
N LEU A 185 15.89 6.31 -4.04
CA LEU A 185 15.91 4.84 -4.10
C LEU A 185 14.49 4.26 -4.14
N SER A 186 13.62 4.75 -3.26
CA SER A 186 12.22 4.33 -3.19
C SER A 186 11.49 4.59 -4.52
N LEU A 187 11.72 5.74 -5.16
CA LEU A 187 11.15 6.08 -6.45
C LEU A 187 11.70 5.22 -7.59
N PHE A 188 12.99 4.93 -7.61
CA PHE A 188 13.57 4.03 -8.62
C PHE A 188 12.88 2.67 -8.59
N CYS A 189 12.69 2.10 -7.40
CA CYS A 189 11.95 0.85 -7.20
C CYS A 189 10.49 0.98 -7.64
N ALA A 190 9.78 2.03 -7.22
CA ALA A 190 8.37 2.23 -7.54
C ALA A 190 8.11 2.49 -9.04
N GLN A 191 9.08 3.07 -9.74
CA GLN A 191 9.05 3.29 -11.18
C GLN A 191 9.60 2.11 -11.99
N TYR A 192 9.90 0.98 -11.33
CA TYR A 192 10.46 -0.21 -11.98
C TYR A 192 11.72 0.09 -12.81
N GLY A 193 12.61 0.95 -12.31
CA GLY A 193 13.84 1.33 -13.00
C GLY A 193 13.63 2.01 -14.35
N LYS A 194 12.47 2.66 -14.55
CA LYS A 194 12.10 3.35 -15.79
C LYS A 194 11.93 4.85 -15.57
N CYS A 195 12.19 5.62 -16.63
CA CYS A 195 11.89 7.04 -16.67
C CYS A 195 10.38 7.28 -16.55
N ALA A 196 9.96 8.16 -15.63
CA ALA A 196 8.53 8.40 -15.41
C ALA A 196 7.80 8.99 -16.63
N VAL A 197 8.53 9.74 -17.47
CA VAL A 197 8.03 10.35 -18.70
C VAL A 197 8.05 9.34 -19.84
N THR A 198 9.24 8.90 -20.28
CA THR A 198 9.39 8.05 -21.48
C THR A 198 8.97 6.60 -21.24
N GLY A 199 9.06 6.09 -20.01
CA GLY A 199 8.82 4.69 -19.68
C GLY A 199 9.94 3.74 -20.10
N GLN A 200 11.04 4.26 -20.66
CA GLN A 200 12.23 3.49 -21.00
C GLN A 200 13.02 3.14 -19.74
N VAL A 201 13.61 1.95 -19.72
CA VAL A 201 14.52 1.49 -18.66
C VAL A 201 15.79 2.35 -18.71
N PHE A 202 16.38 2.67 -17.55
CA PHE A 202 17.67 3.34 -17.48
C PHE A 202 18.81 2.38 -17.80
N GLU A 203 19.70 2.78 -18.70
CA GLU A 203 20.85 1.96 -19.12
C GLU A 203 22.13 2.31 -18.36
N SER A 204 22.23 3.55 -17.87
CA SER A 204 23.39 4.03 -17.11
C SER A 204 22.94 4.79 -15.86
N LEU A 205 23.81 4.83 -14.85
CA LEU A 205 23.58 5.61 -13.63
C LEU A 205 23.53 7.12 -13.90
N GLY A 206 24.37 7.60 -14.84
CA GLY A 206 24.45 9.02 -15.19
C GLY A 206 23.14 9.57 -15.72
N ASP A 207 22.37 8.75 -16.44
CA ASP A 207 21.07 9.15 -16.99
C ASP A 207 19.96 9.21 -15.91
N ILE A 208 20.20 8.74 -14.67
CA ILE A 208 19.19 8.71 -13.61
C ILE A 208 19.18 10.03 -12.83
N HIS A 209 18.30 10.94 -13.26
CA HIS A 209 18.11 12.23 -12.61
C HIS A 209 16.87 12.22 -11.71
N CYS A 210 17.02 12.67 -10.46
CA CYS A 210 15.90 12.83 -9.54
C CYS A 210 15.48 14.30 -9.48
N HIS A 211 14.29 14.57 -10.00
CA HIS A 211 13.75 15.90 -10.23
C HIS A 211 12.74 16.29 -9.14
N HIS A 212 12.83 17.54 -8.66
CA HIS A 212 11.80 18.16 -7.83
C HIS A 212 10.71 18.78 -8.69
N LYS A 213 9.50 18.21 -8.65
CA LYS A 213 8.32 18.70 -9.37
C LYS A 213 8.05 20.17 -9.05
N LEU A 214 7.93 20.50 -7.78
CA LEU A 214 8.00 21.87 -7.27
C LEU A 214 9.47 22.16 -6.90
N PRO A 215 10.14 23.12 -7.56
CA PRO A 215 11.52 23.46 -7.28
C PRO A 215 11.77 23.95 -5.83
N LYS A 216 12.98 23.73 -5.30
CA LYS A 216 13.35 24.12 -3.92
C LYS A 216 13.21 25.62 -3.67
N ASN A 217 13.61 26.46 -4.64
CA ASN A 217 13.47 27.93 -4.54
C ASN A 217 12.00 28.41 -4.49
N ARG A 218 11.03 27.54 -4.81
CA ARG A 218 9.59 27.79 -4.72
C ARG A 218 8.93 27.00 -3.57
N GLY A 219 9.72 26.58 -2.57
CA GLY A 219 9.23 25.87 -1.38
C GLY A 219 9.10 24.35 -1.55
N GLY A 220 9.62 23.79 -2.64
CA GLY A 220 9.73 22.35 -2.84
C GLY A 220 10.58 21.67 -1.76
N ARG A 221 10.12 20.51 -1.29
CA ARG A 221 10.83 19.69 -0.28
C ARG A 221 11.28 18.35 -0.86
N ASP A 222 12.21 17.69 -0.18
CA ASP A 222 12.74 16.37 -0.54
C ASP A 222 11.79 15.20 -0.17
N ASN A 223 10.47 15.44 -0.13
CA ASN A 223 9.49 14.40 0.18
C ASN A 223 9.18 13.56 -1.06
N TYR A 224 8.77 12.31 -0.84
CA TYR A 224 8.49 11.34 -1.90
C TYR A 224 7.52 11.86 -2.96
N GLN A 225 6.47 12.60 -2.57
CA GLN A 225 5.45 13.09 -3.50
C GLN A 225 5.97 14.17 -4.45
N ASN A 226 6.94 14.97 -4.02
CA ASN A 226 7.53 16.06 -4.80
C ASN A 226 8.68 15.59 -5.71
N LEU A 227 9.18 14.37 -5.53
CA LEU A 227 10.29 13.84 -6.30
C LEU A 227 9.78 12.93 -7.44
N ILE A 228 10.59 12.81 -8.50
CA ILE A 228 10.35 11.90 -9.62
C ILE A 228 11.66 11.55 -10.32
N ILE A 229 11.81 10.31 -10.79
CA ILE A 229 13.01 9.88 -11.51
C ILE A 229 12.77 10.00 -13.02
N VAL A 230 13.64 10.72 -13.70
CA VAL A 230 13.58 10.99 -15.14
C VAL A 230 14.97 10.83 -15.77
N ARG A 231 15.01 10.71 -17.11
CA ARG A 231 16.25 10.75 -17.88
C ARG A 231 16.86 12.13 -17.86
N GLU A 232 18.17 12.23 -18.10
CA GLU A 232 18.89 13.49 -18.17
C GLU A 232 18.28 14.42 -19.23
N SER A 233 18.06 13.91 -20.44
CA SER A 233 17.44 14.66 -21.55
C SER A 233 16.05 15.17 -21.21
N VAL A 234 15.26 14.37 -20.48
CA VAL A 234 13.94 14.78 -19.98
C VAL A 234 14.08 15.84 -18.89
N HIS A 235 15.06 15.71 -17.99
CA HIS A 235 15.30 16.69 -16.94
C HIS A 235 15.71 18.05 -17.54
N ILE A 236 16.58 18.05 -18.56
CA ILE A 236 16.93 19.24 -19.33
C ILE A 236 15.67 19.83 -19.96
N LEU A 237 14.84 19.03 -20.63
CA LEU A 237 13.58 19.48 -21.21
C LEU A 237 12.57 20.00 -20.19
N ILE A 238 12.63 19.64 -18.91
CA ILE A 238 11.74 20.22 -17.90
C ILE A 238 12.13 21.68 -17.62
N HIS A 239 13.43 21.98 -17.61
CA HIS A 239 13.97 23.28 -17.25
C HIS A 239 14.34 24.18 -18.43
N ALA A 240 14.43 23.63 -19.64
CA ALA A 240 14.84 24.37 -20.83
C ALA A 240 13.88 25.53 -21.15
N THR A 241 14.47 26.72 -21.32
CA THR A 241 13.80 27.95 -21.75
C THR A 241 14.15 28.34 -23.18
N SER A 242 15.32 27.93 -23.69
CA SER A 242 15.74 28.18 -25.07
C SER A 242 15.00 27.26 -26.06
N GLU A 243 14.42 27.85 -27.11
CA GLU A 243 13.70 27.13 -28.15
C GLU A 243 14.59 26.14 -28.90
N SER A 244 15.87 26.48 -29.15
CA SER A 244 16.81 25.60 -29.85
C SER A 244 17.10 24.31 -29.06
N THR A 245 17.25 24.42 -27.73
CA THR A 245 17.46 23.28 -26.83
C THR A 245 16.20 22.41 -26.73
N ILE A 246 15.02 23.04 -26.70
CA ILE A 246 13.74 22.34 -26.66
C ILE A 246 13.54 21.53 -27.94
N ALA A 247 13.72 22.15 -29.10
CA ALA A 247 13.54 21.51 -30.40
C ALA A 247 14.51 20.32 -30.57
N LYS A 248 15.79 20.49 -30.19
CA LYS A 248 16.79 19.42 -30.23
C LYS A 248 16.38 18.20 -29.41
N HIS A 249 16.04 18.37 -28.14
CA HIS A 249 15.73 17.22 -27.28
C HIS A 249 14.34 16.62 -27.53
N LEU A 250 13.38 17.39 -28.04
CA LEU A 250 12.08 16.85 -28.46
C LEU A 250 12.22 15.93 -29.67
N SER A 251 13.04 16.28 -30.65
CA SER A 251 13.27 15.43 -31.82
C SER A 251 14.02 14.14 -31.44
N GLU A 252 15.05 14.24 -30.60
CA GLU A 252 15.80 13.10 -30.07
C GLU A 252 14.90 12.09 -29.32
N LEU A 253 13.96 12.57 -28.51
CA LEU A 253 13.13 11.70 -27.67
C LEU A 253 11.89 11.16 -28.36
N SER A 254 11.43 11.79 -29.45
CA SER A 254 10.27 11.36 -30.24
C SER A 254 9.06 10.99 -29.37
N LEU A 255 8.68 11.90 -28.46
CA LEU A 255 7.67 11.65 -27.44
C LEU A 255 6.26 11.52 -28.03
N ASN A 256 5.53 10.48 -27.62
CA ASN A 256 4.11 10.37 -27.97
C ASN A 256 3.24 11.36 -27.15
N LYS A 257 1.98 11.55 -27.58
CA LYS A 257 1.03 12.49 -26.94
C LYS A 257 0.92 12.32 -25.42
N ARG A 258 0.93 11.07 -24.92
CA ARG A 258 0.82 10.78 -23.47
C ARG A 258 2.11 11.15 -22.72
N GLN A 259 3.28 10.88 -23.31
CA GLN A 259 4.57 11.24 -22.75
C GLN A 259 4.75 12.75 -22.75
N LEU A 260 4.37 13.44 -23.83
CA LEU A 260 4.39 14.89 -23.94
C LEU A 260 3.49 15.55 -22.88
N ALA A 261 2.29 15.02 -22.64
CA ALA A 261 1.41 15.51 -21.58
C ALA A 261 2.04 15.39 -20.18
N LYS A 262 2.78 14.30 -19.89
CA LYS A 262 3.53 14.14 -18.64
C LYS A 262 4.67 15.16 -18.53
N LEU A 263 5.45 15.34 -19.60
CA LEU A 263 6.52 16.33 -19.66
C LEU A 263 5.97 17.74 -19.39
N ASN A 264 4.89 18.13 -20.07
CA ASN A 264 4.28 19.45 -19.93
C ASN A 264 3.70 19.68 -18.53
N LYS A 265 3.20 18.64 -17.87
CA LYS A 265 2.82 18.73 -16.46
C LYS A 265 4.02 19.08 -15.57
N LEU A 266 5.15 18.40 -15.76
CA LEU A 266 6.39 18.68 -15.00
C LEU A 266 6.96 20.06 -15.33
N ARG A 267 6.95 20.48 -16.60
CA ARG A 267 7.34 21.85 -17.01
C ARG A 267 6.51 22.90 -16.29
N LYS A 268 5.19 22.72 -16.25
CA LYS A 268 4.28 23.64 -15.53
C LYS A 268 4.56 23.68 -14.03
N GLU A 269 4.79 22.53 -13.39
CA GLU A 269 5.14 22.44 -11.97
C GLU A 269 6.50 23.12 -11.67
N ALA A 270 7.46 23.00 -12.61
CA ALA A 270 8.75 23.70 -12.56
C ALA A 270 8.67 25.21 -12.88
N GLY A 271 7.56 25.68 -13.45
CA GLY A 271 7.33 27.09 -13.78
C GLY A 271 7.56 27.48 -15.24
N ASN A 272 7.72 26.51 -16.14
CA ASN A 272 7.94 26.71 -17.57
C ASN A 272 6.66 26.49 -18.39
N PRO A 273 6.53 27.16 -19.55
CA PRO A 273 5.39 26.95 -20.44
C PRO A 273 5.43 25.54 -21.08
N PRO A 274 4.25 24.98 -21.43
CA PRO A 274 4.19 23.71 -22.14
C PRO A 274 4.82 23.84 -23.54
N VAL A 275 5.34 22.72 -24.04
CA VAL A 275 5.93 22.60 -25.38
C VAL A 275 5.07 21.72 -26.27
N SER A 276 5.02 22.04 -27.56
CA SER A 276 4.41 21.21 -28.60
C SER A 276 5.49 20.38 -29.29
N ALA A 277 5.12 19.15 -29.68
CA ALA A 277 5.93 18.33 -30.58
C ALA A 277 5.67 18.73 -32.03
#